data_AF-A0A973KY03-F1
#
_entry.id   AF-A0A973KY03-F1
#
_cell.length_a   1.000
_cell.length_b   1.000
_cell.length_c   1.000
_cell.angle_alpha   90.00
_cell.angle_beta   90.00
_cell.angle_gamma   90.00
#
_symmetry.space_group_name_H-M   'P 1'
#
loop_
_entity.id
_entity.type
_entity.pdbx_description
1 polymer ?
#
loop_
_entity_poly.entity_id
_entity_poly.type
_entity_poly.pdbx_seq_one_letter_code
_entity_poly.pdbx_strand_id
1 'polypeptide(L)'
;MGEAAAVPQNLYNYADKTTGAARDLKGWITGVLSPAISSYQAGAKDFGNDISNLTVARWGPSGGAVDGEVLSNLGTIAATDAEVKAVGKAFEVAGGGGGAQVFNPGLLPSHGYVVTTDGRINQTRELADVYDKYFGAIPPMASQTTTWVRPLGGNHGVILGRFFIPYKTGAFGLLEGDDRSFSANPNAPYRIAFAWDTATGKITYTVTPSVALVRLSEHKIQDPPLKKTIPAKGIGEGFWKNNVKVYLDNNGSLQVKYTGINSKMPYFAVNGDIGVKLDDSGGSQVKLEGDAYPNFELLQYRAGHPPQFLAQSKTRENEGNAVEPGLNSTPHWPAGHREEAWNNGKHIPFDSSPVETPNTHIWREPGPPQRRTVS
;
A
#
# COMPACT_ATOMS: atom_id res chain seq x y z
N MET A 1 5.31 -39.74 27.99
CA MET A 1 5.97 -38.47 27.62
C MET A 1 4.97 -37.37 27.90
N GLY A 2 5.36 -36.33 28.64
CA GLY A 2 4.43 -35.27 29.06
C GLY A 2 3.95 -34.46 27.85
N GLU A 3 2.66 -34.11 27.84
CA GLU A 3 2.08 -33.19 26.87
C GLU A 3 2.95 -31.93 26.78
N ALA A 4 3.59 -31.72 25.63
CA ALA A 4 4.25 -30.45 25.36
C ALA A 4 3.18 -29.37 25.35
N ALA A 5 3.16 -28.51 26.36
CA ALA A 5 2.22 -27.39 26.40
C ALA A 5 2.49 -26.48 25.20
N ALA A 6 1.59 -26.47 24.23
CA ALA A 6 1.67 -25.62 23.04
C ALA A 6 1.58 -24.12 23.37
N VAL A 7 1.16 -23.80 24.60
CA VAL A 7 1.20 -22.44 25.16
C VAL A 7 2.50 -22.28 25.96
N PRO A 8 3.36 -21.31 25.60
CA PRO A 8 4.58 -21.03 26.33
C PRO A 8 4.35 -20.80 27.84
N GLN A 9 5.09 -21.52 28.70
CA GLN A 9 4.93 -21.48 30.16
C GLN A 9 5.05 -20.07 30.76
N ASN A 10 5.84 -19.19 30.14
CA ASN A 10 5.99 -17.81 30.56
C ASN A 10 4.68 -17.00 30.47
N LEU A 11 3.75 -17.37 29.59
CA LEU A 11 2.42 -16.74 29.50
C LEU A 11 1.54 -17.11 30.70
N TYR A 12 1.56 -18.38 31.12
CA TYR A 12 0.88 -18.81 32.36
C TYR A 12 1.49 -18.15 33.60
N ASN A 13 2.82 -18.12 33.68
CA ASN A 13 3.53 -17.49 34.80
C ASN A 13 3.22 -15.99 34.92
N TYR A 14 2.95 -15.31 33.81
CA TYR A 14 2.51 -13.91 33.83
C TYR A 14 1.02 -13.77 34.15
N ALA A 15 0.17 -14.67 33.66
CA ALA A 15 -1.27 -14.69 33.89
C ALA A 15 -1.66 -14.90 35.37
N ASP A 16 -0.78 -15.48 36.18
CA ASP A 16 -0.99 -15.66 37.62
C ASP A 16 -0.62 -14.42 38.48
N LYS A 17 -0.19 -13.32 37.86
CA LYS A 17 0.01 -12.05 38.56
C LYS A 17 -1.33 -11.38 38.89
N THR A 18 -1.35 -10.49 39.89
CA THR A 18 -2.57 -9.82 40.38
C THR A 18 -2.89 -8.51 39.67
N THR A 19 -2.31 -8.25 38.49
CA THR A 19 -2.59 -7.04 37.70
C THR A 19 -3.84 -7.21 36.84
N GLY A 20 -4.47 -6.10 36.42
CA GLY A 20 -5.58 -6.16 35.46
C GLY A 20 -5.19 -6.86 34.16
N ALA A 21 -4.01 -6.51 33.61
CA ALA A 21 -3.46 -7.13 32.41
C ALA A 21 -3.21 -8.65 32.56
N ALA A 22 -2.82 -9.13 33.75
CA ALA A 22 -2.64 -10.56 34.00
C ALA A 22 -3.99 -11.30 34.04
N ARG A 23 -5.04 -10.67 34.57
CA ARG A 23 -6.40 -11.23 34.56
C ARG A 23 -6.98 -11.30 33.14
N ASP A 24 -6.76 -10.26 32.33
CA ASP A 24 -7.19 -10.23 30.94
C ASP A 24 -6.41 -11.26 30.10
N LEU A 25 -5.10 -11.38 30.31
CA LEU A 25 -4.29 -12.42 29.69
C LEU A 25 -4.76 -13.83 30.10
N LYS A 26 -5.08 -14.06 31.38
CA LYS A 26 -5.62 -15.34 31.86
C LYS A 26 -6.94 -15.68 31.18
N GLY A 27 -7.83 -14.70 31.05
CA GLY A 27 -9.11 -14.84 30.34
C GLY A 27 -8.91 -15.17 28.86
N TRP A 28 -7.95 -14.53 28.19
CA TRP A 28 -7.64 -14.81 26.79
C TRP A 28 -6.99 -16.20 26.59
N ILE A 29 -6.03 -16.57 27.43
CA ILE A 29 -5.38 -17.89 27.37
C ILE A 29 -6.40 -19.01 27.57
N THR A 30 -7.26 -18.88 28.58
CA THR A 30 -8.23 -19.93 28.94
C THR A 30 -9.45 -19.95 28.03
N GLY A 31 -9.95 -18.78 27.62
CA GLY A 31 -11.19 -18.65 26.85
C GLY A 31 -11.01 -18.70 25.32
N VAL A 32 -9.83 -18.34 24.80
CA VAL A 32 -9.59 -18.21 23.35
C VAL A 32 -8.48 -19.14 22.90
N LEU A 33 -7.29 -19.00 23.50
CA LEU A 33 -6.11 -19.70 22.99
C LEU A 33 -6.16 -21.21 23.25
N SER A 34 -6.51 -21.63 24.48
CA SER A 34 -6.55 -23.06 24.83
C SER A 34 -7.62 -23.84 24.05
N PRO A 35 -8.86 -23.34 23.86
CA PRO A 35 -9.85 -24.00 23.01
C PRO A 35 -9.46 -24.03 21.53
N ALA A 36 -8.82 -22.98 21.01
CA ALA A 36 -8.35 -22.93 19.63
C ALA A 36 -7.23 -23.95 19.38
N ILE A 37 -6.25 -24.04 20.29
CA ILE A 37 -5.19 -25.05 20.26
C ILE A 37 -5.79 -26.45 20.39
N SER A 38 -6.75 -26.67 21.29
CA SER A 38 -7.39 -27.97 21.47
C SER A 38 -8.16 -28.38 20.21
N SER A 39 -8.86 -27.44 19.57
CA SER A 39 -9.58 -27.69 18.31
C SER A 39 -8.62 -27.95 17.16
N TYR A 40 -7.51 -27.21 17.10
CA TYR A 40 -6.43 -27.46 16.14
C TYR A 40 -5.83 -28.86 16.38
N GLN A 41 -5.49 -29.23 17.61
CA GLN A 41 -4.96 -30.55 17.95
C GLN A 41 -5.95 -31.68 17.66
N ALA A 42 -7.25 -31.45 17.86
CA ALA A 42 -8.30 -32.42 17.54
C ALA A 42 -8.47 -32.64 16.02
N GLY A 43 -8.18 -31.62 15.21
CA GLY A 43 -8.21 -31.71 13.74
C GLY A 43 -6.85 -31.96 13.09
N ALA A 44 -5.75 -31.76 13.83
CA ALA A 44 -4.39 -31.92 13.34
C ALA A 44 -4.07 -33.41 13.23
N LYS A 45 -3.67 -33.82 12.03
CA LYS A 45 -3.10 -35.14 11.80
C LYS A 45 -1.68 -35.13 12.36
N ASP A 46 -1.40 -35.98 13.34
CA ASP A 46 -0.05 -36.18 13.84
C ASP A 46 0.81 -36.81 12.74
N PHE A 47 1.75 -36.03 12.19
CA PHE A 47 2.72 -36.51 11.22
C PHE A 47 3.99 -37.08 11.89
N GLY A 48 4.00 -37.21 13.22
CA GLY A 48 5.14 -37.69 13.99
C GLY A 48 6.41 -36.83 13.82
N ASN A 49 7.58 -37.47 13.92
CA ASN A 49 8.89 -36.83 13.76
C ASN A 49 9.24 -36.51 12.29
N ASP A 50 8.34 -36.73 11.34
CA ASP A 50 8.65 -36.66 9.90
C ASP A 50 8.79 -35.21 9.40
N ILE A 51 8.28 -34.22 10.14
CA ILE A 51 8.44 -32.79 9.79
C ILE A 51 9.86 -32.30 10.10
N SER A 52 10.49 -32.79 11.17
CA SER A 52 11.84 -32.34 11.57
C SER A 52 12.95 -32.72 10.60
N ASN A 53 12.70 -33.64 9.66
CA ASN A 53 13.65 -34.06 8.62
C ASN A 53 13.32 -33.54 7.22
N LEU A 54 12.29 -32.68 7.08
CA LEU A 54 11.91 -32.09 5.80
C LEU A 54 12.89 -30.96 5.43
N THR A 55 14.10 -31.35 5.04
CA THR A 55 14.98 -30.47 4.26
C THR A 55 14.30 -30.29 2.91
N VAL A 56 13.86 -29.08 2.59
CA VAL A 56 13.38 -28.72 1.25
C VAL A 56 14.57 -28.81 0.29
N ALA A 57 14.90 -30.02 -0.12
CA ALA A 57 15.91 -30.29 -1.12
C ALA A 57 15.36 -29.85 -2.48
N ARG A 58 16.05 -28.87 -3.08
CA ARG A 58 15.90 -28.46 -4.48
C ARG A 58 16.17 -29.68 -5.39
N TRP A 59 15.19 -30.00 -6.24
CA TRP A 59 15.23 -30.83 -7.48
C TRP A 59 15.06 -32.36 -7.35
N GLY A 60 14.15 -32.92 -8.17
CA GLY A 60 13.61 -34.30 -8.17
C GLY A 60 14.54 -35.39 -8.74
N PRO A 61 14.07 -36.58 -9.21
CA PRO A 61 12.72 -36.97 -9.67
C PRO A 61 12.10 -38.19 -8.95
N SER A 62 10.89 -38.56 -9.38
CA SER A 62 10.05 -39.71 -8.99
C SER A 62 9.25 -39.61 -7.68
N GLY A 63 7.97 -39.26 -7.84
CA GLY A 63 6.93 -40.17 -7.35
C GLY A 63 6.03 -39.71 -6.21
N GLY A 64 6.22 -38.54 -5.60
CA GLY A 64 5.31 -38.01 -4.59
C GLY A 64 4.87 -36.61 -4.95
N ALA A 65 3.75 -36.47 -5.65
CA ALA A 65 3.07 -35.18 -5.64
C ALA A 65 2.66 -34.91 -4.19
N VAL A 66 3.19 -33.84 -3.60
CA VAL A 66 2.58 -33.28 -2.38
C VAL A 66 1.15 -32.93 -2.79
N ASP A 67 0.18 -33.66 -2.23
CA ASP A 67 -1.23 -33.48 -2.54
C ASP A 67 -1.59 -31.99 -2.41
N GLY A 68 -2.45 -31.50 -3.31
CA GLY A 68 -2.95 -30.13 -3.24
C GLY A 68 -3.58 -29.82 -1.88
N GLU A 69 -4.12 -30.84 -1.20
CA GLU A 69 -4.62 -30.72 0.17
C GLU A 69 -3.51 -30.40 1.18
N VAL A 70 -2.32 -31.01 1.06
CA VAL A 70 -1.18 -30.73 1.94
C VAL A 70 -0.62 -29.33 1.70
N LEU A 71 -0.52 -28.89 0.45
CA LEU A 71 -0.11 -27.50 0.14
C LEU A 71 -1.14 -26.49 0.64
N SER A 72 -2.43 -26.79 0.53
CA SER A 72 -3.50 -25.98 1.09
C SER A 72 -3.39 -25.87 2.61
N ASN A 73 -3.22 -27.01 3.30
CA ASN A 73 -3.08 -27.05 4.76
C ASN A 73 -1.83 -26.32 5.25
N LEU A 74 -0.69 -26.44 4.55
CA LEU A 74 0.52 -25.67 4.86
C LEU A 74 0.32 -24.15 4.65
N GLY A 75 -0.45 -23.76 3.62
CA GLY A 75 -0.86 -22.37 3.40
C GLY A 75 -1.72 -21.85 4.56
N THR A 76 -2.68 -22.63 5.04
CA THR A 76 -3.51 -22.29 6.21
C THR A 76 -2.66 -22.15 7.47
N ILE A 77 -1.74 -23.08 7.74
CA ILE A 77 -0.84 -23.02 8.90
C ILE A 77 0.03 -21.76 8.86
N ALA A 78 0.59 -21.41 7.69
CA ALA A 78 1.40 -20.20 7.55
C ALA A 78 0.59 -18.91 7.76
N ALA A 79 -0.67 -18.87 7.30
CA ALA A 79 -1.57 -17.75 7.54
C ALA A 79 -1.92 -17.62 9.03
N THR A 80 -2.22 -18.73 9.71
CA THR A 80 -2.47 -18.74 11.16
C THR A 80 -1.23 -18.32 11.96
N ASP A 81 -0.03 -18.75 11.59
CA ASP A 81 1.22 -18.31 12.24
C ASP A 81 1.47 -16.80 12.07
N ALA A 82 1.14 -16.24 10.90
CA ALA A 82 1.21 -14.81 10.66
C ALA A 82 0.21 -14.02 11.53
N GLU A 83 -1.02 -14.52 11.68
CA GLU A 83 -2.03 -13.92 12.57
C GLU A 83 -1.60 -13.98 14.05
N VAL A 84 -1.08 -15.11 14.51
CA VAL A 84 -0.57 -15.28 15.88
C VAL A 84 0.61 -14.33 16.16
N LYS A 85 1.54 -14.17 15.21
CA LYS A 85 2.64 -13.19 15.31
C LYS A 85 2.15 -11.75 15.33
N ALA A 86 1.14 -11.42 14.52
CA ALA A 86 0.54 -10.08 14.52
C ALA A 86 -0.13 -9.76 15.87
N VAL A 87 -0.85 -10.74 16.44
CA VAL A 87 -1.46 -10.62 17.77
C VAL A 87 -0.39 -10.50 18.87
N GLY A 88 0.64 -11.34 18.85
CA GLY A 88 1.77 -11.26 19.80
C GLY A 88 2.45 -9.89 19.78
N LYS A 89 2.68 -9.33 18.59
CA LYS A 89 3.24 -7.99 18.42
C LYS A 89 2.29 -6.89 18.92
N ALA A 90 0.98 -7.05 18.73
CA ALA A 90 -0.01 -6.13 19.30
C ALA A 90 -0.01 -6.16 20.84
N PHE A 91 0.19 -7.33 21.46
CA PHE A 91 0.35 -7.45 22.91
C PHE A 91 1.67 -6.85 23.42
N GLU A 92 2.79 -7.01 22.70
CA GLU A 92 4.06 -6.33 23.02
C GLU A 92 3.91 -4.81 23.01
N VAL A 93 3.20 -4.27 22.00
CA VAL A 93 2.90 -2.84 21.89
C VAL A 93 1.98 -2.37 23.02
N ALA A 94 0.96 -3.15 23.39
CA ALA A 94 0.03 -2.82 24.47
C ALA A 94 0.66 -2.94 25.88
N GLY A 95 1.64 -3.84 26.05
CA GLY A 95 2.38 -4.05 27.29
C GLY A 95 3.38 -2.95 27.64
N GLY A 96 3.69 -2.05 26.70
CA GLY A 96 4.63 -0.94 26.87
C GLY A 96 4.13 0.25 27.71
N GLY A 97 2.89 0.20 28.21
CA GLY A 97 2.32 1.21 29.11
C GLY A 97 1.21 2.01 28.45
N GLY A 98 -0.04 1.61 28.69
CA GLY A 98 -1.20 2.42 28.35
C GLY A 98 -2.48 1.66 28.04
N GLY A 99 -3.11 1.07 29.07
CA GLY A 99 -4.58 0.95 29.18
C GLY A 99 -5.42 0.44 28.00
N ALA A 100 -4.93 -0.45 27.14
CA ALA A 100 -5.77 -1.08 26.13
C ALA A 100 -6.56 -2.25 26.75
N GLN A 101 -7.89 -2.18 26.75
CA GLN A 101 -8.77 -3.31 27.11
C GLN A 101 -8.94 -4.21 25.88
N VAL A 102 -8.66 -5.50 26.04
CA VAL A 102 -8.89 -6.53 25.00
C VAL A 102 -10.26 -7.16 25.24
N PHE A 103 -11.20 -6.98 24.30
CA PHE A 103 -12.52 -7.62 24.39
C PHE A 103 -12.53 -9.05 23.85
N ASN A 104 -13.28 -9.91 24.53
CA ASN A 104 -13.44 -11.33 24.29
C ASN A 104 -14.13 -11.61 22.93
N PRO A 105 -13.47 -12.30 21.98
CA PRO A 105 -14.03 -12.57 20.64
C PRO A 105 -15.09 -13.68 20.59
N GLY A 106 -15.42 -14.34 21.71
CA GLY A 106 -16.32 -15.50 21.76
C GLY A 106 -17.82 -15.27 21.54
N LEU A 107 -18.26 -14.13 20.99
CA LEU A 107 -19.69 -13.79 20.87
C LEU A 107 -20.16 -13.37 19.45
N LEU A 108 -19.44 -13.66 18.36
CA LEU A 108 -19.90 -13.27 17.01
C LEU A 108 -19.91 -14.41 15.97
N PRO A 109 -20.92 -14.44 15.07
CA PRO A 109 -21.11 -15.48 14.06
C PRO A 109 -20.15 -15.34 12.86
N SER A 110 -19.96 -16.45 12.16
CA SER A 110 -18.88 -16.78 11.21
C SER A 110 -18.69 -15.92 9.96
N HIS A 111 -19.44 -14.84 9.75
CA HIS A 111 -19.33 -14.00 8.54
C HIS A 111 -19.51 -12.50 8.81
N GLY A 112 -19.16 -12.04 10.02
CA GLY A 112 -19.31 -10.64 10.42
C GLY A 112 -18.05 -9.82 10.14
N TYR A 113 -18.19 -8.76 9.34
CA TYR A 113 -17.31 -7.59 9.40
C TYR A 113 -17.06 -7.22 10.87
N VAL A 114 -15.81 -7.30 11.33
CA VAL A 114 -15.43 -6.75 12.64
C VAL A 114 -15.42 -5.23 12.50
N VAL A 115 -16.58 -4.61 12.70
CA VAL A 115 -16.64 -3.17 12.98
C VAL A 115 -16.23 -3.01 14.44
N THR A 116 -14.93 -2.92 14.70
CA THR A 116 -14.47 -2.44 16.00
C THR A 116 -14.91 -0.99 16.14
N THR A 117 -15.73 -0.68 17.14
CA THR A 117 -16.10 0.70 17.49
C THR A 117 -14.91 1.52 17.99
N ASP A 118 -13.76 0.88 18.25
CA ASP A 118 -12.50 1.58 18.48
C ASP A 118 -11.87 1.99 17.15
N GLY A 119 -12.02 3.28 16.82
CA GLY A 119 -11.42 3.89 15.64
C GLY A 119 -9.90 3.72 15.55
N ARG A 120 -9.20 3.43 16.65
CA ARG A 120 -7.73 3.22 16.66
C ARG A 120 -7.31 1.94 15.95
N ILE A 121 -8.09 0.86 16.07
CA ILE A 121 -7.77 -0.43 15.42
C ILE A 121 -7.87 -0.31 13.90
N ASN A 122 -8.90 0.39 13.41
CA ASN A 122 -9.09 0.63 11.98
C ASN A 122 -7.95 1.49 11.39
N GLN A 123 -7.43 2.47 12.15
CA GLN A 123 -6.31 3.31 11.71
C GLN A 123 -4.99 2.52 11.55
N THR A 124 -4.71 1.60 12.47
CA THR A 124 -3.55 0.71 12.35
C THR A 124 -3.70 -0.23 11.15
N ARG A 125 -4.92 -0.71 10.88
CA ARG A 125 -5.21 -1.55 9.72
C ARG A 125 -5.01 -0.81 8.40
N GLU A 126 -5.51 0.41 8.26
CA GLU A 126 -5.34 1.20 7.03
C GLU A 126 -3.86 1.48 6.73
N LEU A 127 -3.05 1.80 7.74
CA LEU A 127 -1.61 1.96 7.56
C LEU A 127 -0.94 0.63 7.16
N ALA A 128 -1.35 -0.50 7.75
CA ALA A 128 -0.84 -1.81 7.36
C ALA A 128 -1.21 -2.16 5.91
N ASP A 129 -2.44 -1.86 5.48
CA ASP A 129 -2.90 -2.05 4.10
C ASP A 129 -2.08 -1.18 3.12
N VAL A 130 -1.70 0.04 3.51
CA VAL A 130 -0.76 0.86 2.72
C VAL A 130 0.60 0.16 2.58
N TYR A 131 1.13 -0.37 3.67
CA TYR A 131 2.42 -1.09 3.64
C TYR A 131 2.38 -2.31 2.72
N ASP A 132 1.37 -3.16 2.87
CA ASP A 132 1.20 -4.35 2.04
C ASP A 132 1.05 -3.98 0.55
N LYS A 133 0.16 -3.04 0.24
CA LYS A 133 -0.18 -2.70 -1.15
C LYS A 133 0.94 -1.95 -1.89
N TYR A 134 1.62 -1.00 -1.23
CA TYR A 134 2.55 -0.10 -1.92
C TYR A 134 4.02 -0.40 -1.67
N PHE A 135 4.35 -1.20 -0.65
CA PHE A 135 5.72 -1.59 -0.35
C PHE A 135 5.95 -3.11 -0.36
N GLY A 136 4.88 -3.90 -0.54
CA GLY A 136 4.91 -5.35 -0.69
C GLY A 136 5.04 -5.81 -2.14
N ALA A 137 4.30 -6.85 -2.51
CA ALA A 137 4.39 -7.48 -3.83
C ALA A 137 3.84 -6.56 -4.94
N ILE A 138 4.53 -6.53 -6.08
CA ILE A 138 4.08 -5.76 -7.24
C ILE A 138 2.81 -6.41 -7.81
N PRO A 139 1.71 -5.67 -8.00
CA PRO A 139 0.49 -6.23 -8.58
C PRO A 139 0.74 -6.85 -9.97
N PRO A 140 0.02 -7.92 -10.35
CA PRO A 140 0.17 -8.52 -11.67
C PRO A 140 0.04 -7.51 -12.80
N MET A 141 0.97 -7.57 -13.77
CA MET A 141 1.01 -6.70 -14.95
C MET A 141 1.21 -5.20 -14.66
N ALA A 142 1.42 -4.80 -13.41
CA ALA A 142 1.86 -3.47 -13.05
C ALA A 142 3.39 -3.34 -13.23
N SER A 143 3.86 -2.10 -13.24
CA SER A 143 5.28 -1.76 -13.21
C SER A 143 5.52 -0.94 -11.96
N GLN A 144 6.53 -1.32 -11.17
CA GLN A 144 6.90 -0.59 -9.97
C GLN A 144 8.42 -0.40 -9.94
N THR A 145 8.85 0.77 -9.48
CA THR A 145 10.25 1.01 -9.10
C THR A 145 10.30 1.46 -7.64
N THR A 146 11.44 1.19 -7.00
CA THR A 146 11.76 1.68 -5.65
C THR A 146 12.99 2.56 -5.72
N THR A 147 12.96 3.68 -5.01
CA THR A 147 14.12 4.53 -4.74
C THR A 147 14.14 4.89 -3.27
N TRP A 148 15.23 5.51 -2.83
CA TRP A 148 15.41 5.93 -1.45
C TRP A 148 15.85 7.39 -1.40
N VAL A 149 15.40 8.04 -0.35
CA VAL A 149 15.90 9.33 0.11
C VAL A 149 16.35 9.18 1.56
N ARG A 150 17.03 10.18 2.12
CA ARG A 150 17.30 10.15 3.57
C ARG A 150 15.97 10.11 4.35
N PRO A 151 15.87 9.36 5.46
CA PRO A 151 14.77 9.48 6.39
C PRO A 151 14.58 10.92 6.87
N LEU A 152 13.35 11.31 7.16
CA LEU A 152 13.08 12.58 7.82
C LEU A 152 13.37 12.49 9.33
N GLY A 153 13.52 13.65 9.97
CA GLY A 153 13.41 13.73 11.43
C GLY A 153 11.98 13.40 11.84
N GLY A 154 11.83 12.45 12.76
CA GLY A 154 10.50 11.97 13.19
C GLY A 154 9.82 11.01 12.21
N ASN A 155 8.78 10.34 12.70
CA ASN A 155 7.95 9.45 11.87
C ASN A 155 6.67 10.18 11.47
N HIS A 156 6.63 10.68 10.24
CA HIS A 156 5.47 11.35 9.66
C HIS A 156 4.50 10.36 8.97
N GLY A 157 4.73 9.06 9.13
CA GLY A 157 3.95 7.99 8.52
C GLY A 157 4.26 7.82 7.03
N VAL A 158 3.24 7.40 6.27
CA VAL A 158 3.34 7.21 4.82
C VAL A 158 2.59 8.32 4.09
N ILE A 159 3.26 8.96 3.15
CA ILE A 159 2.65 9.86 2.18
C ILE A 159 2.28 9.05 0.93
N LEU A 160 1.01 9.03 0.55
CA LEU A 160 0.49 8.30 -0.60
C LEU A 160 -0.16 9.27 -1.60
N GLY A 161 0.45 9.43 -2.77
CA GLY A 161 -0.14 10.16 -3.89
C GLY A 161 -0.72 9.20 -4.92
N ARG A 162 -1.93 9.49 -5.44
CA ARG A 162 -2.60 8.67 -6.46
C ARG A 162 -3.22 9.53 -7.56
N PHE A 163 -3.02 9.09 -8.79
CA PHE A 163 -3.73 9.58 -9.96
C PHE A 163 -4.80 8.58 -10.36
N PHE A 164 -6.02 9.05 -10.64
CA PHE A 164 -7.14 8.18 -11.00
C PHE A 164 -8.12 8.88 -11.93
N ILE A 165 -8.77 8.09 -12.79
CA ILE A 165 -9.80 8.53 -13.71
C ILE A 165 -11.14 8.41 -12.98
N PRO A 166 -11.83 9.52 -12.65
CA PRO A 166 -13.04 9.46 -11.82
C PRO A 166 -14.22 8.78 -12.50
N TYR A 167 -14.15 8.60 -13.81
CA TYR A 167 -15.20 8.04 -14.66
C TYR A 167 -15.03 6.53 -14.87
N LYS A 168 -16.11 5.85 -15.26
CA LYS A 168 -16.10 4.44 -15.66
C LYS A 168 -15.22 4.14 -16.88
N THR A 169 -15.03 5.12 -17.75
CA THR A 169 -14.22 4.99 -18.96
C THR A 169 -13.27 6.17 -19.13
N GLY A 170 -12.14 5.93 -19.79
CA GLY A 170 -11.19 6.96 -20.18
C GLY A 170 -10.78 6.83 -21.65
N ALA A 171 -10.15 7.87 -22.16
CA ALA A 171 -9.61 7.96 -23.51
C ALA A 171 -10.63 7.56 -24.58
N PHE A 172 -11.67 8.39 -24.76
CA PHE A 172 -12.73 8.21 -25.77
C PHE A 172 -13.58 6.94 -25.58
N GLY A 173 -13.72 6.49 -24.32
CA GLY A 173 -14.43 5.25 -24.02
C GLY A 173 -13.72 3.99 -24.52
N LEU A 174 -12.43 4.08 -24.87
CA LEU A 174 -11.63 2.93 -25.32
C LEU A 174 -10.97 2.19 -24.17
N LEU A 175 -10.86 2.83 -23.00
CA LEU A 175 -10.24 2.27 -21.81
C LEU A 175 -11.20 2.31 -20.63
N GLU A 176 -11.07 1.35 -19.73
CA GLU A 176 -11.71 1.39 -18.42
C GLU A 176 -11.07 2.49 -17.57
N GLY A 177 -11.89 3.32 -16.94
CA GLY A 177 -11.48 4.29 -15.91
C GLY A 177 -11.58 3.67 -14.51
N ASP A 178 -11.40 4.47 -13.45
CA ASP A 178 -11.35 3.96 -12.07
C ASP A 178 -12.70 4.05 -11.35
N ASP A 179 -13.69 4.70 -11.98
CA ASP A 179 -15.08 4.82 -11.52
C ASP A 179 -15.23 5.14 -10.02
N ARG A 180 -14.52 6.17 -9.58
CA ARG A 180 -14.47 6.53 -8.17
C ARG A 180 -14.33 8.01 -7.91
N SER A 181 -14.68 8.40 -6.68
CA SER A 181 -14.33 9.70 -6.12
C SER A 181 -12.97 9.66 -5.41
N PHE A 182 -12.57 10.80 -4.85
CA PHE A 182 -11.51 10.84 -3.84
C PHE A 182 -11.83 9.88 -2.69
N SER A 183 -10.80 9.22 -2.16
CA SER A 183 -10.99 8.19 -1.14
C SER A 183 -9.80 8.08 -0.20
N ALA A 184 -10.06 7.85 1.08
CA ALA A 184 -9.05 7.50 2.07
C ALA A 184 -8.77 5.99 2.14
N ASN A 185 -9.51 5.16 1.38
CA ASN A 185 -9.29 3.73 1.35
C ASN A 185 -7.96 3.44 0.62
N PRO A 186 -6.96 2.80 1.26
CA PRO A 186 -5.68 2.48 0.63
C PRO A 186 -5.85 1.56 -0.59
N ASN A 187 -6.91 0.74 -0.59
CA ASN A 187 -7.23 -0.21 -1.64
C ASN A 187 -7.94 0.40 -2.86
N ALA A 188 -8.30 1.68 -2.86
CA ALA A 188 -8.95 2.32 -4.01
C ALA A 188 -8.11 2.18 -5.31
N PRO A 189 -8.76 1.98 -6.48
CA PRO A 189 -8.08 1.85 -7.77
C PRO A 189 -7.36 3.15 -8.17
N TYR A 190 -6.31 3.04 -8.98
CA TYR A 190 -5.52 4.18 -9.45
C TYR A 190 -4.83 3.81 -10.77
N ARG A 191 -4.27 4.80 -11.46
CA ARG A 191 -3.41 4.63 -12.65
C ARG A 191 -1.94 4.73 -12.32
N ILE A 192 -1.60 5.72 -11.49
CA ILE A 192 -0.25 5.96 -11.00
C ILE A 192 -0.37 6.16 -9.49
N ALA A 193 0.52 5.56 -8.73
CA ALA A 193 0.68 5.86 -7.31
C ALA A 193 2.16 6.05 -6.98
N PHE A 194 2.44 6.99 -6.08
CA PHE A 194 3.71 7.01 -5.37
C PHE A 194 3.45 6.92 -3.87
N ALA A 195 4.27 6.15 -3.16
CA ALA A 195 4.20 6.04 -1.71
C ALA A 195 5.57 6.33 -1.11
N TRP A 196 5.62 7.15 -0.08
CA TRP A 196 6.84 7.53 0.63
C TRP A 196 6.70 7.20 2.11
N ASP A 197 7.48 6.22 2.57
CA ASP A 197 7.66 5.96 4.00
C ASP A 197 8.69 6.96 4.53
N THR A 198 8.21 7.92 5.32
CA THR A 198 9.03 9.04 5.82
C THR A 198 10.04 8.61 6.88
N ALA A 199 9.77 7.50 7.59
CA ALA A 199 10.64 6.97 8.63
C ALA A 199 11.83 6.19 8.05
N THR A 200 11.64 5.55 6.90
CA THR A 200 12.71 4.79 6.23
C THR A 200 13.32 5.52 5.05
N GLY A 201 12.63 6.52 4.51
CA GLY A 201 12.99 7.19 3.26
C GLY A 201 12.69 6.36 2.01
N LYS A 202 12.04 5.19 2.14
CA LYS A 202 11.67 4.34 1.00
C LYS A 202 10.58 4.99 0.19
N ILE A 203 10.74 5.06 -1.13
CA ILE A 203 9.75 5.58 -2.06
C ILE A 203 9.47 4.56 -3.14
N THR A 204 8.20 4.23 -3.35
CA THR A 204 7.76 3.41 -4.48
C THR A 204 6.98 4.25 -5.47
N TYR A 205 7.11 3.93 -6.76
CA TYR A 205 6.32 4.50 -7.83
C TYR A 205 5.75 3.36 -8.66
N THR A 206 4.43 3.27 -8.74
CA THR A 206 3.69 2.16 -9.34
C THR A 206 2.76 2.66 -10.42
N VAL A 207 2.79 2.00 -11.58
CA VAL A 207 1.86 2.23 -12.69
C VAL A 207 1.08 0.95 -12.95
N THR A 208 -0.24 1.04 -12.94
CA THR A 208 -1.13 -0.11 -13.14
C THR A 208 -1.33 -0.43 -14.64
N PRO A 209 -1.69 -1.67 -14.99
CA PRO A 209 -2.05 -2.00 -16.37
C PRO A 209 -3.23 -1.17 -16.89
N SER A 210 -3.33 -1.04 -18.21
CA SER A 210 -4.51 -0.49 -18.87
C SER A 210 -5.49 -1.61 -19.23
N VAL A 211 -6.79 -1.34 -19.18
CA VAL A 211 -7.81 -2.30 -19.65
C VAL A 211 -8.51 -1.68 -20.84
N ALA A 212 -8.30 -2.28 -22.02
CA ALA A 212 -8.95 -1.86 -23.25
C ALA A 212 -10.34 -2.48 -23.37
N LEU A 213 -11.32 -1.64 -23.72
CA LEU A 213 -12.69 -2.03 -24.04
C LEU A 213 -12.74 -2.36 -25.53
N VAL A 214 -12.83 -3.64 -25.86
CA VAL A 214 -12.83 -4.14 -27.24
C VAL A 214 -14.23 -3.98 -27.82
N ARG A 215 -14.36 -3.17 -28.88
CA ARG A 215 -15.60 -3.08 -29.67
C ARG A 215 -15.53 -4.07 -30.82
N LEU A 216 -16.44 -5.04 -30.86
CA LEU A 216 -16.55 -5.99 -31.97
C LEU A 216 -17.40 -5.35 -33.07
N SER A 217 -16.75 -4.79 -34.10
CA SER A 217 -17.37 -4.11 -35.26
C SER A 217 -18.17 -2.83 -34.93
N GLU A 218 -18.35 -1.97 -35.92
CA GLU A 218 -18.85 -0.58 -35.77
C GLU A 218 -20.25 -0.44 -35.13
N HIS A 219 -21.03 -1.53 -34.96
CA HIS A 219 -22.46 -1.41 -34.66
C HIS A 219 -23.01 -2.32 -33.54
N LYS A 220 -22.19 -3.13 -32.85
CA LYS A 220 -22.67 -3.92 -31.70
C LYS A 220 -21.73 -3.80 -30.51
N ILE A 221 -22.16 -3.06 -29.49
CA ILE A 221 -21.59 -3.16 -28.15
C ILE A 221 -22.01 -4.54 -27.64
N GLN A 222 -21.04 -5.44 -27.48
CA GLN A 222 -21.27 -6.65 -26.69
C GLN A 222 -21.45 -6.20 -25.23
N ASP A 223 -22.53 -6.65 -24.59
CA ASP A 223 -22.77 -6.39 -23.17
C ASP A 223 -22.68 -7.73 -22.41
N PRO A 224 -21.68 -7.92 -21.53
CA PRO A 224 -20.64 -6.96 -21.16
C PRO A 224 -19.57 -6.77 -22.26
N PRO A 225 -18.92 -5.59 -22.31
CA PRO A 225 -17.86 -5.34 -23.28
C PRO A 225 -16.70 -6.29 -23.04
N LEU A 226 -16.15 -6.85 -24.12
CA LEU A 226 -14.95 -7.66 -24.04
C LEU A 226 -13.80 -6.78 -23.55
N LYS A 227 -13.10 -7.23 -22.50
CA LYS A 227 -11.98 -6.51 -21.90
C LYS A 227 -10.66 -7.17 -22.25
N LYS A 228 -9.64 -6.36 -22.53
CA LYS A 228 -8.26 -6.82 -22.71
C LYS A 228 -7.32 -6.03 -21.80
N THR A 229 -6.71 -6.70 -20.83
CA THR A 229 -5.67 -6.12 -19.98
C THR A 229 -4.36 -6.03 -20.75
N ILE A 230 -3.72 -4.87 -20.68
CA ILE A 230 -2.45 -4.56 -21.34
C ILE A 230 -1.46 -4.18 -20.24
N PRO A 231 -0.31 -4.88 -20.12
CA PRO A 231 0.66 -4.60 -19.07
C PRO A 231 1.09 -3.13 -19.07
N ALA A 232 1.34 -2.60 -17.87
CA ALA A 232 1.96 -1.30 -17.70
C ALA A 232 3.30 -1.25 -18.45
N LYS A 233 3.61 -0.10 -19.06
CA LYS A 233 4.96 0.12 -19.60
C LYS A 233 6.00 0.06 -18.47
N GLY A 234 7.21 -0.39 -18.79
CA GLY A 234 8.33 -0.38 -17.84
C GLY A 234 8.64 1.05 -17.35
N ILE A 235 9.29 1.15 -16.19
CA ILE A 235 9.77 2.43 -15.63
C ILE A 235 11.27 2.56 -15.90
N GLY A 236 11.71 3.73 -16.36
CA GLY A 236 13.12 4.04 -16.58
C GLY A 236 13.34 5.03 -17.72
N GLU A 237 14.56 5.07 -18.25
CA GLU A 237 14.89 5.96 -19.37
C GLU A 237 14.36 5.40 -20.70
N GLY A 238 13.74 6.29 -21.49
CA GLY A 238 13.26 6.01 -22.85
C GLY A 238 11.91 6.66 -23.15
N PHE A 239 11.67 6.94 -24.43
CA PHE A 239 10.45 7.62 -24.91
C PHE A 239 9.16 6.82 -24.63
N TRP A 240 9.24 5.48 -24.62
CA TRP A 240 8.09 4.58 -24.42
C TRP A 240 8.02 3.97 -23.01
N LYS A 241 8.68 4.59 -22.03
CA LYS A 241 8.70 4.14 -20.64
C LYS A 241 8.09 5.19 -19.71
N ASN A 242 7.46 4.71 -18.66
CA ASN A 242 7.13 5.55 -17.51
C ASN A 242 8.43 6.10 -16.91
N ASN A 243 8.37 7.29 -16.33
CA ASN A 243 9.53 7.90 -15.70
C ASN A 243 9.14 8.49 -14.34
N VAL A 244 10.06 8.42 -13.39
CA VAL A 244 9.95 9.08 -12.10
C VAL A 244 11.34 9.52 -11.67
N LYS A 245 11.46 10.77 -11.25
CA LYS A 245 12.66 11.33 -10.62
C LYS A 245 12.27 11.92 -9.29
N VAL A 246 13.03 11.57 -8.27
CA VAL A 246 12.76 11.96 -6.90
C VAL A 246 13.94 12.75 -6.37
N TYR A 247 13.66 13.88 -5.75
CA TYR A 247 14.64 14.75 -5.10
C TYR A 247 14.16 15.05 -3.69
N LEU A 248 15.06 15.04 -2.71
CA LEU A 248 14.78 15.47 -1.36
C LEU A 248 15.79 16.56 -1.00
N ASP A 249 15.31 17.71 -0.56
CA ASP A 249 16.18 18.81 -0.14
C ASP A 249 16.65 18.66 1.32
N ASN A 250 17.54 19.56 1.74
CA ASN A 250 18.04 19.59 3.11
C ASN A 250 16.98 20.02 4.13
N ASN A 251 15.91 20.66 3.69
CA ASN A 251 14.79 21.15 4.50
C ASN A 251 13.67 20.11 4.63
N GLY A 252 13.85 18.89 4.10
CA GLY A 252 12.84 17.82 4.17
C GLY A 252 11.72 17.94 3.14
N SER A 253 11.88 18.78 2.12
CA SER A 253 10.95 18.90 1.00
C SER A 253 11.26 17.89 -0.10
N LEU A 254 10.31 17.01 -0.37
CA LEU A 254 10.35 16.02 -1.44
C LEU A 254 9.79 16.62 -2.73
N GLN A 255 10.47 16.41 -3.84
CA GLN A 255 10.01 16.71 -5.19
C GLN A 255 9.94 15.42 -6.00
N VAL A 256 8.79 15.14 -6.61
CA VAL A 256 8.54 13.96 -7.44
C VAL A 256 8.13 14.41 -8.84
N LYS A 257 9.06 14.32 -9.79
CA LYS A 257 8.78 14.54 -11.21
C LYS A 257 8.37 13.22 -11.83
N TYR A 258 7.26 13.19 -12.54
CA TYR A 258 6.69 11.95 -13.05
C TYR A 258 6.23 12.06 -14.50
N THR A 259 6.25 10.92 -15.18
CA THR A 259 5.63 10.67 -16.48
C THR A 259 4.93 9.31 -16.41
N GLY A 260 3.63 9.29 -16.64
CA GLY A 260 2.80 8.10 -16.76
C GLY A 260 2.28 7.90 -18.17
N ILE A 261 2.72 6.86 -18.85
CA ILE A 261 2.38 6.54 -20.24
C ILE A 261 1.24 5.54 -20.30
N ASN A 262 0.25 5.83 -21.15
CA ASN A 262 -0.83 4.91 -21.45
C ASN A 262 -0.33 3.67 -22.20
N SER A 263 -0.66 2.48 -21.69
CA SER A 263 -0.07 1.25 -22.23
C SER A 263 -0.64 0.84 -23.60
N LYS A 264 -1.87 1.27 -23.91
CA LYS A 264 -2.56 1.02 -25.18
C LYS A 264 -2.27 2.10 -26.23
N MET A 265 -2.13 3.35 -25.79
CA MET A 265 -1.97 4.52 -26.66
C MET A 265 -0.77 5.34 -26.18
N PRO A 266 0.46 4.91 -26.47
CA PRO A 266 1.65 5.41 -25.78
C PRO A 266 2.03 6.87 -26.07
N TYR A 267 1.32 7.52 -26.99
CA TYR A 267 1.38 8.96 -27.24
C TYR A 267 0.56 9.78 -26.21
N PHE A 268 -0.27 9.13 -25.41
CA PHE A 268 -0.94 9.74 -24.26
C PHE A 268 -0.12 9.50 -23.00
N ALA A 269 0.35 10.59 -22.42
CA ALA A 269 1.10 10.60 -21.19
C ALA A 269 0.51 11.64 -20.24
N VAL A 270 0.73 11.43 -18.94
CA VAL A 270 0.48 12.41 -17.88
C VAL A 270 1.83 12.77 -17.29
N ASN A 271 2.15 14.04 -17.27
CA ASN A 271 3.41 14.58 -16.79
C ASN A 271 3.14 15.59 -15.69
N GLY A 272 4.07 15.68 -14.75
CA GLY A 272 4.04 16.75 -13.77
C GLY A 272 5.13 16.66 -12.74
N ASP A 273 4.98 17.53 -11.76
CA ASP A 273 5.87 17.73 -10.64
C ASP A 273 5.02 17.87 -9.36
N ILE A 274 5.43 17.16 -8.31
CA ILE A 274 4.76 17.13 -7.02
C ILE A 274 5.79 17.53 -5.96
N GLY A 275 5.57 18.68 -5.32
CA GLY A 275 6.31 19.11 -4.14
C GLY A 275 5.56 18.75 -2.87
N VAL A 276 6.23 18.13 -1.89
CA VAL A 276 5.69 17.83 -0.57
C VAL A 276 6.71 18.23 0.49
N LYS A 277 6.34 19.18 1.35
CA LYS A 277 7.11 19.55 2.53
C LYS A 277 6.32 19.20 3.78
N LEU A 278 6.97 18.55 4.73
CA LEU A 278 6.41 18.22 6.04
C LEU A 278 7.22 18.94 7.11
N ASP A 279 6.57 19.41 8.17
CA ASP A 279 7.24 19.98 9.33
C ASP A 279 7.04 19.10 10.58
N ASP A 280 7.93 19.27 11.57
CA ASP A 280 7.93 18.47 12.81
C ASP A 280 6.68 18.69 13.68
N SER A 281 5.92 19.76 13.44
CA SER A 281 4.64 20.00 14.10
C SER A 281 3.46 19.24 13.47
N GLY A 282 3.72 18.51 12.38
CA GLY A 282 2.74 17.77 11.61
C GLY A 282 2.05 18.61 10.54
N GLY A 283 2.55 19.81 10.25
CA GLY A 283 2.12 20.63 9.13
C GLY A 283 2.67 20.12 7.80
N SER A 284 1.99 20.50 6.72
CA SER A 284 2.28 20.06 5.36
C SER A 284 2.07 21.19 4.34
N GLN A 285 2.95 21.28 3.36
CA GLN A 285 2.77 22.10 2.17
C GLN A 285 2.90 21.21 0.93
N VAL A 286 1.96 21.34 0.01
CA VAL A 286 1.92 20.54 -1.22
C VAL A 286 1.83 21.47 -2.41
N LYS A 287 2.63 21.22 -3.46
CA LYS A 287 2.48 21.85 -4.77
C LYS A 287 2.31 20.77 -5.84
N LEU A 288 1.43 21.01 -6.79
CA LEU A 288 1.23 20.17 -7.97
C LEU A 288 1.28 21.05 -9.21
N GLU A 289 2.17 20.70 -10.13
CA GLU A 289 2.29 21.34 -11.43
C GLU A 289 2.26 20.26 -12.53
N GLY A 290 1.59 20.52 -13.66
CA GLY A 290 1.62 19.64 -14.82
C GLY A 290 0.25 19.44 -15.47
N ASP A 291 0.07 18.31 -16.13
CA ASP A 291 -1.15 18.01 -16.88
C ASP A 291 -2.38 18.00 -15.94
N ALA A 292 -3.46 18.69 -16.32
CA ALA A 292 -4.67 18.84 -15.51
C ALA A 292 -5.57 17.59 -15.50
N TYR A 293 -5.20 16.54 -16.22
CA TYR A 293 -5.88 15.24 -16.20
C TYR A 293 -4.86 14.15 -15.84
N PRO A 294 -5.22 13.16 -15.00
CA PRO A 294 -6.54 12.91 -14.39
C PRO A 294 -6.66 13.53 -12.99
N ASN A 295 -7.62 13.09 -12.16
CA ASN A 295 -7.69 13.52 -10.76
C ASN A 295 -6.44 13.08 -10.00
N PHE A 296 -6.04 13.87 -9.02
CA PHE A 296 -4.94 13.58 -8.11
C PHE A 296 -5.37 13.75 -6.66
N GLU A 297 -4.91 12.86 -5.80
CA GLU A 297 -5.03 12.98 -4.34
C GLU A 297 -3.71 12.65 -3.66
N LEU A 298 -3.41 13.38 -2.60
CA LEU A 298 -2.28 13.12 -1.71
C LEU A 298 -2.81 12.94 -0.29
N LEU A 299 -2.45 11.82 0.33
CA LEU A 299 -2.88 11.46 1.67
C LEU A 299 -1.68 11.19 2.58
N GLN A 300 -1.86 11.40 3.87
CA GLN A 300 -0.95 10.98 4.92
C GLN A 300 -1.62 9.92 5.80
N TYR A 301 -0.95 8.79 6.00
CA TYR A 301 -1.35 7.72 6.93
C TYR A 301 -0.37 7.67 8.08
N ARG A 302 -0.85 7.82 9.32
CA ARG A 302 -0.04 7.79 10.55
C ARG A 302 -0.62 6.79 11.54
N ALA A 303 0.25 6.16 12.33
CA ALA A 303 -0.19 5.25 13.38
C ALA A 303 -1.05 6.02 14.41
N GLY A 304 -2.21 5.46 14.77
CA GLY A 304 -3.12 6.06 15.74
C GLY A 304 -3.79 7.36 15.30
N HIS A 305 -3.75 7.69 14.00
CA HIS A 305 -4.46 8.84 13.44
C HIS A 305 -5.27 8.42 12.21
N PRO A 306 -6.44 9.04 11.96
CA PRO A 306 -7.17 8.81 10.72
C PRO A 306 -6.38 9.30 9.50
N PRO A 307 -6.56 8.71 8.31
CA PRO A 307 -5.94 9.22 7.09
C PRO A 307 -6.34 10.67 6.85
N GLN A 308 -5.37 11.48 6.44
CA GLN A 308 -5.56 12.90 6.20
C GLN A 308 -5.28 13.24 4.74
N PHE A 309 -6.22 13.92 4.08
CA PHE A 309 -5.96 14.51 2.76
C PHE A 309 -5.04 15.72 2.91
N LEU A 310 -3.90 15.69 2.24
CA LEU A 310 -2.97 16.80 2.12
C LEU A 310 -3.22 17.63 0.85
N ALA A 311 -3.72 16.99 -0.21
CA ALA A 311 -4.12 17.64 -1.45
C ALA A 311 -5.20 16.83 -2.18
N GLN A 312 -6.09 17.54 -2.87
CA GLN A 312 -7.10 16.96 -3.77
C GLN A 312 -7.23 17.87 -4.98
N SER A 313 -6.83 17.38 -6.14
CA SER A 313 -6.88 18.08 -7.42
C SER A 313 -7.87 17.37 -8.33
N LYS A 314 -8.93 18.06 -8.71
CA LYS A 314 -9.89 17.55 -9.70
C LYS A 314 -9.33 17.79 -11.10
N THR A 315 -9.70 16.91 -12.01
CA THR A 315 -9.52 17.16 -13.44
C THR A 315 -10.15 18.49 -13.79
N ARG A 316 -9.39 19.39 -14.42
CA ARG A 316 -9.94 20.61 -14.99
C ARG A 316 -10.37 20.31 -16.41
N GLU A 317 -11.68 20.27 -16.63
CA GLU A 317 -12.22 20.37 -17.99
C GLU A 317 -12.10 21.84 -18.40
N ASN A 318 -11.57 22.11 -19.60
CA ASN A 318 -11.46 23.48 -20.08
C ASN A 318 -12.88 24.06 -20.15
N GLU A 319 -13.16 25.14 -19.41
CA GLU A 319 -14.45 25.84 -19.47
C GLU A 319 -14.70 26.25 -20.93
N GLY A 320 -15.72 25.66 -21.56
CA GLY A 320 -16.06 25.86 -22.98
C GLY A 320 -15.73 24.68 -23.91
N ASN A 321 -14.97 23.70 -23.43
CA ASN A 321 -14.63 22.47 -24.14
C ASN A 321 -14.96 21.27 -23.25
N ALA A 322 -16.27 21.00 -23.08
CA ALA A 322 -16.81 19.78 -22.46
C ALA A 322 -16.54 18.56 -23.36
N VAL A 323 -15.29 18.38 -23.78
CA VAL A 323 -14.87 17.26 -24.61
C VAL A 323 -14.67 16.06 -23.69
N GLU A 324 -15.14 14.93 -24.16
CA GLU A 324 -15.26 13.66 -23.45
C GLU A 324 -14.07 13.33 -22.51
N PRO A 325 -14.35 12.63 -21.39
CA PRO A 325 -13.33 12.11 -20.47
C PRO A 325 -12.09 11.53 -21.18
N GLY A 326 -10.95 12.19 -21.00
CA GLY A 326 -9.63 11.73 -21.46
C GLY A 326 -9.01 12.51 -22.61
N LEU A 327 -9.71 13.44 -23.25
CA LEU A 327 -9.17 14.28 -24.33
C LEU A 327 -8.06 15.25 -23.89
N ASN A 328 -8.09 15.65 -22.61
CA ASN A 328 -7.07 16.49 -22.01
C ASN A 328 -5.73 15.78 -21.78
N SER A 329 -5.61 14.49 -22.13
CA SER A 329 -4.34 13.76 -22.13
C SER A 329 -3.69 13.68 -23.51
N THR A 330 -4.27 14.33 -24.53
CA THR A 330 -3.77 14.28 -25.91
C THR A 330 -2.71 15.36 -26.19
N PRO A 331 -1.58 15.05 -26.85
CA PRO A 331 -0.49 16.01 -27.10
C PRO A 331 -0.85 17.23 -27.96
N HIS A 332 -1.97 17.19 -28.69
CA HIS A 332 -2.36 18.21 -29.67
C HIS A 332 -3.61 18.99 -29.27
N TRP A 333 -4.32 18.56 -28.23
CA TRP A 333 -5.36 19.37 -27.61
C TRP A 333 -4.69 20.25 -26.57
N PRO A 334 -5.21 21.45 -26.23
CA PRO A 334 -4.78 22.16 -25.05
C PRO A 334 -5.15 21.31 -23.83
N ALA A 335 -4.31 20.32 -23.52
CA ALA A 335 -4.27 19.63 -22.26
C ALA A 335 -4.20 20.75 -21.23
N GLY A 336 -5.26 20.87 -20.43
CA GLY A 336 -5.26 21.88 -19.37
C GLY A 336 -3.98 21.69 -18.56
N HIS A 337 -3.35 22.79 -18.20
CA HIS A 337 -2.25 22.78 -17.23
C HIS A 337 -2.84 23.10 -15.86
N ARG A 338 -2.33 22.47 -14.81
CA ARG A 338 -2.68 22.82 -13.42
C ARG A 338 -1.44 23.26 -12.67
N GLU A 339 -1.64 24.29 -11.86
CA GLU A 339 -0.72 24.82 -10.87
C GLU A 339 -1.55 25.03 -9.61
N GLU A 340 -1.40 24.11 -8.66
CA GLU A 340 -2.22 24.06 -7.45
C GLU A 340 -1.34 23.87 -6.22
N ALA A 341 -1.74 24.52 -5.12
CA ALA A 341 -1.00 24.46 -3.88
C ALA A 341 -1.95 24.27 -2.70
N TRP A 342 -1.47 23.56 -1.68
CA TRP A 342 -2.20 23.31 -0.44
C TRP A 342 -1.30 23.56 0.77
N ASN A 343 -1.90 24.10 1.82
CA ASN A 343 -1.30 24.19 3.15
C ASN A 343 -2.23 23.48 4.15
N ASN A 344 -1.74 22.42 4.75
CA ASN A 344 -2.50 21.56 5.68
C ASN A 344 -3.84 21.08 5.09
N GLY A 345 -3.82 20.61 3.83
CA GLY A 345 -5.02 20.14 3.13
C GLY A 345 -5.92 21.24 2.57
N LYS A 346 -5.69 22.51 2.91
CA LYS A 346 -6.47 23.64 2.39
C LYS A 346 -5.82 24.22 1.14
N HIS A 347 -6.60 24.34 0.07
CA HIS A 347 -6.14 24.98 -1.17
C HIS A 347 -5.75 26.44 -0.91
N ILE A 348 -4.60 26.87 -1.43
CA ILE A 348 -4.06 28.23 -1.33
C ILE A 348 -3.66 28.73 -2.72
N PRO A 349 -3.45 30.04 -2.93
CA PRO A 349 -2.88 30.55 -4.18
C PRO A 349 -1.56 29.84 -4.51
N PHE A 350 -1.37 29.49 -5.79
CA PHE A 350 -0.11 28.93 -6.25
C PHE A 350 0.96 30.02 -6.24
N ASP A 351 2.06 29.74 -5.53
CA ASP A 351 3.26 30.56 -5.56
C ASP A 351 4.28 29.86 -6.47
N SER A 352 4.61 30.51 -7.59
CA SER A 352 5.56 30.01 -8.57
C SER A 352 7.01 30.02 -8.08
N SER A 353 7.28 30.55 -6.89
CA SER A 353 8.58 30.39 -6.24
C SER A 353 8.91 28.90 -6.20
N PRO A 354 10.04 28.48 -6.77
CA PRO A 354 10.42 27.08 -6.73
C PRO A 354 10.42 26.63 -5.27
N VAL A 355 9.87 25.44 -5.01
CA VAL A 355 10.26 24.71 -3.80
C VAL A 355 11.77 24.60 -3.92
N GLU A 356 12.52 25.34 -3.08
CA GLU A 356 13.97 25.60 -3.25
C GLU A 356 14.66 24.43 -3.94
N THR A 357 15.09 24.61 -5.20
CA THR A 357 15.63 23.50 -5.98
C THR A 357 16.83 22.92 -5.24
N PRO A 358 16.76 21.66 -4.78
CA PRO A 358 17.83 21.10 -3.98
C PRO A 358 19.13 21.06 -4.75
N ASN A 359 20.24 21.37 -4.06
CA ASN A 359 21.51 20.75 -4.39
C ASN A 359 21.28 19.24 -4.34
N THR A 360 21.34 18.59 -5.50
CA THR A 360 20.87 17.22 -5.74
C THR A 360 21.77 16.19 -5.04
N HIS A 361 21.55 15.96 -3.75
CA HIS A 361 22.08 14.78 -3.06
C HIS A 361 21.12 13.60 -3.25
N ILE A 362 21.28 12.88 -4.36
CA ILE A 362 20.67 11.55 -4.51
C ILE A 362 21.37 10.64 -3.50
N TRP A 363 20.66 10.27 -2.44
CA TRP A 363 21.16 9.31 -1.45
C TRP A 363 21.22 7.93 -2.11
N ARG A 364 22.43 7.43 -2.37
CA ARG A 364 22.61 6.04 -2.82
C ARG A 364 22.53 5.15 -1.59
N GLU A 365 21.90 3.98 -1.70
CA GLU A 365 21.93 2.97 -0.64
C GLU A 365 23.37 2.81 -0.11
N PRO A 366 23.58 2.66 1.21
CA PRO A 366 24.83 2.14 1.71
C PRO A 366 24.97 0.78 1.05
N GLY A 367 25.99 0.63 0.19
CA GLY A 367 26.28 -0.68 -0.39
C GLY A 367 26.35 -1.74 0.73
N PRO A 368 26.06 -3.02 0.42
CA PRO A 368 26.16 -4.08 1.41
C PRO A 368 27.51 -3.96 2.15
N PRO A 369 27.55 -4.15 3.48
CA PRO A 369 28.75 -3.92 4.28
C PRO A 369 29.92 -4.65 3.63
N GLN A 370 30.90 -3.88 3.14
CA GLN A 370 32.06 -4.48 2.52
C GLN A 370 32.74 -5.36 3.57
N ARG A 371 32.96 -6.64 3.25
CA ARG A 371 33.74 -7.54 4.10
C ARG A 371 35.09 -6.88 4.33
N ARG A 372 35.36 -6.44 5.56
CA ARG A 372 36.71 -6.08 5.98
C ARG A 372 37.56 -7.33 5.82
N THR A 373 38.37 -7.38 4.77
CA THR A 373 39.54 -8.25 4.76
C THR A 373 40.48 -7.72 5.82
N VAL A 374 40.54 -8.43 6.95
CA VAL A 374 41.59 -8.25 7.94
C VAL A 374 42.85 -8.80 7.27
N SER A 375 43.76 -7.91 6.89
CA SER A 375 45.12 -8.25 6.45
C SER A 375 46.04 -8.42 7.64
#